data_AF-A0A5K0XRR4-F1
#
_entry.id   AF-A0A5K0XRR4-F1
#
_cell.length_a   1.000
_cell.length_b   1.000
_cell.length_c   1.000
_cell.angle_alpha   90.00
_cell.angle_beta   90.00
_cell.angle_gamma   90.00
#
_symmetry.space_group_name_H-M   'P 1'
#
loop_
_entity.id
_entity.type
_entity.pdbx_description
1 polymer ?
#
loop_
_entity_poly.entity_id
_entity_poly.type
_entity_poly.pdbx_seq_one_letter_code
_entity_poly.pdbx_strand_id
1 'polypeptide(L)' 'FEIEGRVTGFGNPDWARTHEASSCTSPVVLALIQAGATCVGKTVMDEFAY' A
#
# COMPACT_ATOMS: atom_id res chain seq x y z
N PHE A 1 0.43 1.86 3.19
CA PHE A 1 1.29 2.58 2.22
C PHE A 1 0.79 2.32 0.82
N GLU A 2 0.72 3.38 0.02
CA GLU A 2 0.35 3.29 -1.40
C GLU A 2 1.47 2.71 -2.25
N ILE A 3 1.08 1.83 -3.17
CA ILE A 3 1.93 1.25 -4.21
C ILE A 3 1.14 1.40 -5.50
N GLU A 4 1.76 1.98 -6.52
CA GLU A 4 1.14 2.17 -7.83
C GLU A 4 0.58 0.84 -8.36
N GLY A 5 -0.66 0.87 -8.87
CA GLY A 5 -1.35 -0.30 -9.41
C GLY A 5 -1.82 -1.32 -8.36
N ARG A 6 -1.71 -1.02 -7.05
CA ARG A 6 -2.23 -1.86 -5.97
C ARG A 6 -3.28 -1.12 -5.15
N VAL A 7 -4.33 -1.83 -4.76
CA VAL A 7 -5.29 -1.33 -3.76
C VAL A 7 -4.64 -1.33 -2.37
N THR A 8 -4.90 -0.28 -1.60
CA THR A 8 -4.54 -0.19 -0.17
C THR A 8 -5.81 -0.36 0.65
N GLY A 9 -5.93 -1.50 1.34
CA GLY A 9 -7.17 -1.91 2.00
C GLY A 9 -7.37 -1.41 3.43
N PHE A 10 -6.37 -0.79 4.06
CA PHE A 10 -6.43 -0.34 5.47
C PHE A 10 -6.95 -1.39 6.48
N GLY A 11 -6.67 -2.68 6.26
CA GLY A 11 -7.22 -3.76 7.10
C GLY A 11 -8.72 -4.01 6.93
N ASN A 12 -9.43 -3.23 6.12
CA ASN A 12 -10.88 -3.33 5.89
C ASN A 12 -11.18 -4.01 4.52
N PRO A 13 -11.90 -5.14 4.50
CA PRO A 13 -12.25 -5.85 3.26
C PRO A 13 -13.15 -5.05 2.30
N ASP A 14 -14.09 -4.26 2.82
CA ASP A 14 -14.99 -3.45 2.01
C ASP A 14 -14.28 -2.29 1.31
N TRP A 15 -13.33 -1.65 1.99
CA TRP A 15 -12.44 -0.64 1.45
C TRP A 15 -11.62 -1.24 0.31
N ALA A 16 -11.01 -2.40 0.55
CA ALA A 16 -10.24 -3.11 -0.47
C ALA A 16 -11.08 -3.49 -1.70
N ARG A 17 -12.39 -3.71 -1.55
CA ARG A 17 -13.31 -4.05 -2.65
C ARG A 17 -13.80 -2.83 -3.43
N THR A 18 -13.95 -1.69 -2.76
CA THR A 18 -14.62 -0.50 -3.31
C THR A 18 -13.68 0.57 -3.83
N HIS A 19 -12.42 0.58 -3.36
CA HIS A 19 -11.45 1.60 -3.73
C HIS A 19 -10.57 1.17 -4.90
N GLU A 20 -10.27 2.13 -5.75
CA GLU A 20 -9.39 1.93 -6.90
C GLU A 20 -7.94 1.69 -6.47
N ALA A 21 -7.17 1.09 -7.36
CA ALA A 21 -5.75 0.97 -7.17
C ALA A 21 -5.08 2.35 -7.18
N SER A 22 -4.04 2.51 -6.38
CA SER A 22 -3.33 3.79 -6.32
C SER A 22 -2.67 4.15 -7.64
N SER A 23 -2.71 5.43 -8.01
CA SER A 23 -2.00 5.98 -9.17
C SER A 23 -0.55 6.34 -8.87
N CYS A 24 -0.11 6.26 -7.61
CA CYS A 24 1.25 6.58 -7.24
C CYS A 24 1.78 5.72 -6.09
N THR A 25 3.10 5.59 -6.02
CA THR A 25 3.78 4.95 -4.90
C THR A 25 4.11 5.98 -3.83
N SER A 26 3.89 5.65 -2.55
CA SER A 26 4.16 6.54 -1.43
C SER A 26 5.63 7.00 -1.40
N PRO A 27 5.94 8.27 -1.07
CA PRO A 27 7.30 8.80 -1.09
C PRO A 27 8.33 7.99 -0.29
N VAL A 28 7.92 7.45 0.86
CA VAL A 28 8.81 6.62 1.70
C VAL A 28 9.14 5.29 1.03
N VAL A 29 8.17 4.67 0.33
CA VAL A 29 8.41 3.42 -0.40
C VAL A 29 9.28 3.70 -1.62
N LEU A 30 9.02 4.80 -2.33
CA LEU A 30 9.82 5.21 -3.48
C LEU A 30 11.28 5.45 -3.09
N ALA A 31 11.53 6.13 -1.96
CA ALA A 31 12.88 6.35 -1.45
C ALA A 31 13.62 5.04 -1.15
N LEU A 32 12.94 4.06 -0.55
CA LEU A 32 13.52 2.74 -0.28
C LEU A 32 13.87 2.00 -1.58
N ILE A 33 12.98 2.02 -2.57
CA ILE A 33 13.22 1.41 -3.88
C ILE A 33 14.39 2.08 -4.60
N GLN A 34 14.45 3.41 -4.57
CA GLN A 34 15.57 4.19 -5.14
C GLN A 34 16.90 3.89 -4.44
N ALA A 35 16.88 3.51 -3.17
CA ALA A 35 18.05 3.04 -2.42
C ALA A 35 18.43 1.58 -2.70
N GLY A 36 17.73 0.89 -3.63
CA GLY A 36 18.01 -0.49 -4.02
C GLY A 36 17.19 -1.55 -3.27
N ALA A 37 16.22 -1.15 -2.45
CA ALA A 37 15.33 -2.11 -1.80
C ALA A 37 14.31 -2.69 -2.79
N THR A 38 13.88 -3.94 -2.55
CA THR A 38 12.80 -4.58 -3.30
C THR A 38 11.56 -4.72 -2.41
N CYS A 39 10.41 -4.23 -2.88
CA CYS A 39 9.15 -4.41 -2.18
C CYS A 39 8.61 -5.84 -2.41
N VAL A 40 8.65 -6.69 -1.38
CA VAL A 40 8.21 -8.10 -1.47
C VAL A 40 6.71 -8.30 -1.18
N GLY A 41 6.03 -7.29 -0.63
CA GLY A 41 4.62 -7.40 -0.29
C GLY A 41 4.14 -6.32 0.68
N LYS A 42 2.88 -6.45 1.12
CA LYS A 42 2.25 -5.64 2.17
C LYS A 42 1.93 -6.55 3.36
N THR A 43 2.13 -6.07 4.58
CA THR A 43 1.74 -6.78 5.80
C THR A 43 0.26 -6.53 6.12
N VAL A 44 -0.34 -7.44 6.87
CA VAL A 44 -1.67 -7.23 7.48
C VAL A 44 -1.55 -6.15 8.56
N MET A 45 -2.61 -5.38 8.76
CA MET A 45 -2.77 -4.38 9.83
C MET A 45 -4.21 -4.42 10.34
N ASP A 46 -4.42 -3.93 11.56
CA ASP A 46 -5.77 -3.69 12.09
C ASP A 46 -6.52 -2.66 11.26
N GLU A 47 -7.84 -2.74 11.32
CA GLU A 47 -8.73 -1.87 10.57
C GLU A 47 -8.47 -0.39 10.91
N PHE A 48 -8.10 0.39 9.89
CA PHE A 48 -7.76 1.81 10.02
C PHE A 48 -6.70 2.12 11.11
N ALA A 49 -5.89 1.13 11.49
CA ALA A 49 -4.86 1.21 12.54
C ALA A 49 -5.39 1.42 13.97
N TYR A 50 -6.56 0.86 14.30
CA TYR A 50 -7.15 0.88 15.65
C TYR A 50 -6.97 -0.42 16.44
#